data_AF-A0A536TS72-F1
#
_entry.id   AF-A0A536TS72-F1
#
_cell.length_a   1.000
_cell.length_b   1.000
_cell.length_c   1.000
_cell.angle_alpha   90.00
_cell.angle_beta   90.00
_cell.angle_gamma   90.00
#
_symmetry.space_group_name_H-M   'P 1'
#
loop_
_entity.id
_entity.type
_entity.pdbx_description
1 polymer ?
#
loop_
_entity_poly.entity_id
_entity_poly.type
_entity_poly.pdbx_seq_one_letter_code
_entity_poly.pdbx_strand_id
1 'polypeptide(L)'
;MVLMVGRSKSVNGQMATGAAWTVLFMLIDRCMGLISTVILARLLVPEDFGLIALATSVIAILELLGAFGLDTALIQQPDTGRQQFDTVWTFNVLFGLGMGLVVACLAAPAAGFYGDPQLVSVMVMLGVGRAVQGFENVGVIAFRKEMAFDREFKYLLTKRFATTVLVTIPLAFALRSYWALLAGTLAGTCIGVALSYALHPFRPRPSLAALGQLMTFSKWLFVTRLVEFFYSRMADLIVGRWAGTAALGSFTIAREVARVPTRELAASVHRAVFPGYVKLADDRALLRRQYLKVTSILLLLILPAGIGLSLLAEPIVLILLGAKWKETVPLIQILSINGILAVLLSTVHYVNLAVGMSRAT
;
A
#
# COMPACT_ATOMS: atom_id res chain seq x y z
N MET A 1 -10.03 27.49 22.57
CA MET A 1 -10.80 27.11 23.77
C MET A 1 -12.02 26.30 23.35
N VAL A 2 -11.84 24.98 23.15
CA VAL A 2 -12.81 23.88 23.40
C VAL A 2 -11.94 22.62 23.50
N LEU A 3 -11.29 22.43 24.65
CA LEU A 3 -10.71 21.14 25.04
C LEU A 3 -11.76 20.47 25.92
N MET A 4 -12.73 19.79 25.30
CA MET A 4 -13.65 18.96 26.06
C MET A 4 -12.99 17.61 26.35
N VAL A 5 -12.61 17.50 27.61
CA VAL A 5 -12.37 16.31 28.42
C VAL A 5 -13.27 15.15 27.95
N GLY A 6 -12.69 14.20 27.24
CA GLY A 6 -13.29 12.92 26.89
C GLY A 6 -12.58 11.81 27.66
N ARG A 7 -13.32 11.16 28.58
CA ARG A 7 -12.96 9.98 29.38
C ARG A 7 -11.67 9.26 28.94
N SER A 8 -10.66 9.33 29.81
CA SER A 8 -9.45 8.50 29.77
C SER A 8 -9.84 7.01 29.82
N LYS A 9 -10.11 6.42 28.66
CA LYS A 9 -9.88 4.99 28.45
C LYS A 9 -8.38 4.79 28.68
N SER A 10 -7.99 3.76 29.44
CA SER A 10 -6.56 3.47 29.61
C SER A 10 -5.89 3.42 28.24
N VAL A 11 -4.67 3.96 28.14
CA VAL A 11 -3.88 4.01 26.90
C VAL A 11 -3.87 2.63 26.22
N ASN A 12 -3.78 1.57 27.02
CA ASN A 12 -3.86 0.17 26.58
C ASN A 12 -5.20 -0.17 25.89
N GLY A 13 -6.33 0.31 26.43
CA GLY A 13 -7.65 0.12 25.83
C GLY A 13 -7.85 0.89 24.52
N GLN A 14 -7.29 2.10 24.41
CA GLN A 14 -7.31 2.89 23.18
C GLN A 14 -6.43 2.26 22.09
N MET A 15 -5.24 1.77 22.46
CA MET A 15 -4.35 1.04 21.55
C MET A 15 -4.99 -0.26 21.04
N ALA A 16 -5.65 -1.05 21.91
CA ALA A 16 -6.33 -2.27 21.51
C ALA A 16 -7.52 -1.99 20.57
N THR A 17 -8.33 -0.97 20.88
CA THR A 17 -9.47 -0.56 20.04
C THR A 17 -8.97 -0.01 18.69
N GLY A 18 -7.91 0.79 18.70
CA GLY A 18 -7.28 1.31 17.49
C GLY A 18 -6.72 0.22 16.61
N ALA A 19 -6.03 -0.75 17.20
CA ALA A 19 -5.53 -1.91 16.48
C ALA A 19 -6.67 -2.69 15.82
N ALA A 20 -7.79 -2.93 16.53
CA ALA A 20 -8.96 -3.59 15.95
C ALA A 20 -9.55 -2.83 14.76
N TRP A 21 -9.70 -1.50 14.86
CA TRP A 21 -10.17 -0.67 13.74
C TRP A 21 -9.25 -0.73 12.53
N THR A 22 -7.94 -0.64 12.74
CA THR A 22 -6.98 -0.76 11.63
C THR A 22 -7.00 -2.15 11.00
N VAL A 23 -7.15 -3.25 11.78
CA VAL A 23 -7.31 -4.61 11.19
C VAL A 23 -8.52 -4.63 10.30
N LEU A 24 -9.65 -4.17 10.84
CA LEU A 24 -10.93 -4.17 10.13
C LEU A 24 -10.82 -3.37 8.84
N PHE A 25 -10.17 -2.20 8.87
CA PHE A 25 -9.94 -1.39 7.68
C PHE A 25 -9.07 -2.12 6.65
N MET A 26 -7.94 -2.69 7.06
CA MET A 26 -7.04 -3.40 6.14
C MET A 26 -7.76 -4.59 5.48
N LEU A 27 -8.56 -5.33 6.25
CA LEU A 27 -9.34 -6.45 5.72
C LEU A 27 -10.39 -5.98 4.71
N ILE A 28 -11.14 -4.91 5.03
CA ILE A 28 -12.13 -4.34 4.11
C ILE A 28 -11.44 -3.80 2.85
N ASP A 29 -10.36 -3.02 2.99
CA ASP A 29 -9.63 -2.44 1.86
C ASP A 29 -9.08 -3.52 0.92
N ARG A 30 -8.55 -4.61 1.50
CA ARG A 30 -8.06 -5.76 0.73
C ARG A 30 -9.19 -6.51 0.02
N CYS A 31 -10.30 -6.78 0.70
CA CYS A 31 -11.47 -7.42 0.09
C CYS A 31 -12.02 -6.58 -1.06
N MET A 32 -12.17 -5.26 -0.86
CA MET A 32 -12.61 -4.33 -1.91
C MET A 32 -11.60 -4.28 -3.08
N GLY A 33 -10.30 -4.30 -2.77
CA GLY A 33 -9.24 -4.36 -3.76
C GLY A 33 -9.31 -5.63 -4.60
N LEU A 34 -9.50 -6.79 -3.95
CA LEU A 34 -9.64 -8.07 -4.62
C LEU A 34 -10.88 -8.10 -5.52
N ILE A 35 -12.03 -7.66 -5.02
CA ILE A 35 -13.27 -7.57 -5.80
C ILE A 35 -13.06 -6.67 -7.02
N SER A 36 -12.46 -5.49 -6.82
CA SER A 36 -12.14 -4.57 -7.92
C SER A 36 -11.20 -5.22 -8.93
N THR A 37 -10.15 -5.90 -8.49
CA THR A 37 -9.19 -6.58 -9.38
C THR A 37 -9.87 -7.71 -10.16
N VAL A 38 -10.73 -8.51 -9.54
CA VAL A 38 -11.47 -9.58 -10.23
C VAL A 38 -12.43 -9.01 -11.27
N ILE A 39 -13.19 -7.97 -10.91
CA ILE A 39 -14.11 -7.29 -11.86
C ILE A 39 -13.32 -6.73 -13.04
N LEU A 40 -12.23 -5.99 -12.79
CA LEU A 40 -11.42 -5.42 -13.85
C LEU A 40 -10.72 -6.51 -14.68
N ALA A 41 -10.17 -7.55 -14.07
CA ALA A 41 -9.55 -8.65 -14.79
C ALA A 41 -10.56 -9.36 -15.72
N ARG A 42 -11.83 -9.47 -15.33
CA ARG A 42 -12.87 -10.00 -16.21
C ARG A 42 -13.22 -9.08 -17.37
N LEU A 43 -13.11 -7.77 -17.20
CA LEU A 43 -13.48 -6.79 -18.23
C LEU A 43 -12.33 -6.46 -19.18
N LEU A 44 -11.10 -6.33 -18.66
CA LEU A 44 -9.92 -5.87 -19.39
C LEU A 44 -9.04 -7.03 -19.87
N VAL A 45 -8.21 -6.79 -20.87
CA VAL A 45 -7.24 -7.77 -21.38
C VAL A 45 -5.91 -7.70 -20.62
N PRO A 46 -5.08 -8.77 -20.59
CA PRO A 46 -3.81 -8.76 -19.86
C PRO A 46 -2.85 -7.64 -20.27
N GLU A 47 -2.89 -7.20 -21.53
CA GLU A 47 -2.07 -6.12 -22.07
C GLU A 47 -2.35 -4.78 -21.37
N ASP A 48 -3.62 -4.49 -21.08
CA ASP A 48 -4.05 -3.28 -20.35
C ASP A 48 -3.43 -3.22 -18.95
N PHE A 49 -3.42 -4.37 -18.26
CA PHE A 49 -2.77 -4.49 -16.95
C PHE A 49 -1.25 -4.36 -17.06
N GLY A 50 -0.66 -4.88 -18.12
CA GLY A 50 0.75 -4.72 -18.45
C GLY A 50 1.16 -3.25 -18.62
N LEU A 51 0.38 -2.49 -19.39
CA LEU A 51 0.60 -1.07 -19.63
C LEU A 51 0.56 -0.27 -18.31
N ILE A 52 -0.44 -0.51 -17.48
CA ILE A 52 -0.57 0.13 -16.17
C ILE A 52 0.56 -0.31 -15.23
N ALA A 53 0.95 -1.59 -15.25
CA ALA A 53 2.06 -2.10 -14.44
C ALA A 53 3.41 -1.47 -14.83
N LEU A 54 3.66 -1.24 -16.12
CA LEU A 54 4.83 -0.49 -16.60
C LEU A 54 4.79 0.96 -16.13
N ALA A 55 3.68 1.67 -16.38
CA ALA A 55 3.55 3.08 -16.00
C ALA A 55 3.72 3.26 -14.49
N THR A 56 3.05 2.43 -13.69
CA THR A 56 3.17 2.45 -12.23
C THR A 56 4.57 2.06 -11.75
N SER A 57 5.27 1.15 -12.42
CA SER A 57 6.67 0.84 -12.08
C SER A 57 7.59 2.05 -12.27
N VAL A 58 7.45 2.78 -13.38
CA VAL A 58 8.24 4.01 -13.63
C VAL A 58 7.93 5.08 -12.59
N ILE A 59 6.65 5.32 -12.31
CA ILE A 59 6.23 6.32 -11.34
C ILE A 59 6.68 5.94 -9.93
N ALA A 60 6.63 4.65 -9.58
CA ALA A 60 7.08 4.17 -8.28
C ALA A 60 8.59 4.47 -8.07
N ILE A 61 9.42 4.40 -9.12
CA ILE A 61 10.85 4.78 -9.03
C ILE A 61 10.97 6.27 -8.71
N LEU A 62 10.13 7.12 -9.31
CA LEU A 62 10.16 8.56 -9.04
C LEU A 62 9.64 8.89 -7.64
N GLU A 63 8.66 8.14 -7.14
CA GLU A 63 8.14 8.30 -5.78
C GLU A 63 9.18 8.03 -4.69
N LEU A 64 10.17 7.19 -4.97
CA LEU A 64 11.30 7.00 -4.07
C LEU A 64 11.96 8.32 -3.72
N LEU A 65 12.11 9.22 -4.70
CA LEU A 65 12.75 10.51 -4.51
C LEU A 65 12.00 11.40 -3.51
N GLY A 66 10.72 11.12 -3.22
CA GLY A 66 9.90 11.83 -2.25
C GLY A 66 9.61 11.05 -0.98
N ALA A 67 10.14 9.84 -0.84
CA ALA A 67 9.87 8.95 0.28
C ALA A 67 10.60 9.36 1.58
N PHE A 68 10.68 10.65 1.87
CA PHE A 68 11.32 11.21 3.06
C PHE A 68 10.60 10.82 4.35
N GLY A 69 9.34 10.34 4.28
CA GLY A 69 8.62 9.89 5.47
C GLY A 69 8.30 11.02 6.45
N LEU A 70 8.09 12.24 5.95
CA LEU A 70 7.77 13.42 6.75
C LEU A 70 6.49 13.24 7.58
N ASP A 71 5.51 12.49 7.07
CA ASP A 71 4.31 12.10 7.81
C ASP A 71 4.64 11.28 9.06
N THR A 72 5.65 10.42 8.97
CA THR A 72 6.13 9.61 10.10
C THR A 72 6.89 10.48 11.11
N ALA A 73 7.67 11.44 10.62
CA ALA A 73 8.35 12.42 11.48
C ALA A 73 7.34 13.26 12.31
N LEU A 74 6.24 13.70 11.68
CA LEU A 74 5.13 14.40 12.35
C LEU A 74 4.50 13.57 13.46
N ILE A 75 4.31 12.27 13.25
CA ILE A 75 3.71 11.38 14.27
C ILE A 75 4.66 11.18 15.45
N GLN A 76 5.96 11.02 15.20
CA GLN A 76 6.92 10.68 16.25
C GLN A 76 7.36 11.86 17.13
N GLN A 77 7.34 13.08 16.62
CA GLN A 77 7.75 14.26 17.40
C GLN A 77 6.62 14.71 18.35
N PRO A 78 6.86 14.79 19.67
CA PRO A 78 5.82 15.22 20.63
C PRO A 78 5.42 16.71 20.45
N ASP A 79 6.38 17.60 20.19
CA ASP A 79 6.15 19.05 20.01
C ASP A 79 5.97 19.46 18.54
N THR A 80 4.90 19.00 17.89
CA THR A 80 4.54 19.52 16.56
C THR A 80 3.55 20.67 16.69
N GLY A 81 4.00 21.87 16.34
CA GLY A 81 3.12 23.00 16.11
C GLY A 81 2.53 23.00 14.69
N ARG A 82 1.72 24.04 14.42
CA ARG A 82 1.12 24.27 13.09
C ARG A 82 2.16 24.38 11.97
N GLN A 83 3.32 24.95 12.26
CA GLN A 83 4.38 25.20 11.28
C GLN A 83 4.95 23.91 10.67
N GLN A 84 5.03 22.82 11.46
CA GLN A 84 5.45 21.51 10.99
C GLN A 84 4.43 20.92 10.01
N PHE A 85 3.13 20.99 10.34
CA PHE A 85 2.06 20.54 9.44
C PHE A 85 2.04 21.35 8.14
N ASP A 86 2.10 22.67 8.24
CA ASP A 86 2.17 23.57 7.08
C ASP A 86 3.40 23.25 6.19
N THR A 87 4.55 22.93 6.81
CA THR A 87 5.77 22.53 6.10
C THR A 87 5.62 21.21 5.36
N VAL A 88 5.08 20.17 6.01
CA VAL A 88 4.90 18.86 5.37
C VAL A 88 3.89 18.95 4.24
N TRP A 89 2.80 19.70 4.42
CA TRP A 89 1.84 19.92 3.33
C TRP A 89 2.49 20.64 2.13
N THR A 90 3.23 21.72 2.39
CA THR A 90 3.92 22.48 1.33
C THR A 90 4.90 21.58 0.58
N PHE A 91 5.66 20.76 1.32
CA PHE A 91 6.56 19.79 0.73
C PHE A 91 5.80 18.78 -0.15
N ASN A 92 4.70 18.20 0.33
CA ASN A 92 3.91 17.23 -0.42
C ASN A 92 3.30 17.84 -1.70
N VAL A 93 2.86 19.10 -1.67
CA VAL A 93 2.39 19.83 -2.86
C VAL A 93 3.52 20.06 -3.85
N LEU A 94 4.65 20.61 -3.41
CA LEU A 94 5.80 20.89 -4.28
C LEU A 94 6.35 19.60 -4.90
N PHE A 95 6.49 18.55 -4.09
CA PHE A 95 6.93 17.24 -4.54
C PHE A 95 5.93 16.62 -5.50
N GLY A 96 4.62 16.65 -5.19
CA GLY A 96 3.58 16.12 -6.07
C GLY A 96 3.54 16.82 -7.44
N LEU A 97 3.59 18.16 -7.45
CA LEU A 97 3.65 18.95 -8.68
C LEU A 97 4.94 18.68 -9.48
N GLY A 98 6.09 18.69 -8.80
CA GLY A 98 7.38 18.39 -9.42
C GLY A 98 7.41 16.98 -10.01
N MET A 99 6.89 15.99 -9.29
CA MET A 99 6.81 14.62 -9.77
C MET A 99 5.85 14.49 -10.95
N GLY A 100 4.68 15.15 -10.92
CA GLY A 100 3.76 15.20 -12.05
C GLY A 100 4.40 15.77 -13.31
N LEU A 101 5.17 16.86 -13.18
CA LEU A 101 5.93 17.46 -14.28
C LEU A 101 7.03 16.52 -14.81
N VAL A 102 7.82 15.92 -13.92
CA VAL A 102 8.88 14.97 -14.31
C VAL A 102 8.29 13.77 -15.04
N VAL A 103 7.18 13.21 -14.54
CA VAL A 103 6.47 12.10 -15.19
C VAL A 103 5.98 12.52 -16.57
N ALA A 104 5.39 13.70 -16.72
CA ALA A 104 4.94 14.20 -18.02
C ALA A 104 6.09 14.39 -19.02
N CYS A 105 7.24 14.90 -18.57
CA CYS A 105 8.44 15.04 -19.41
C CYS A 105 9.05 13.68 -19.80
N LEU A 106 9.02 12.70 -18.90
CA LEU A 106 9.55 11.35 -19.14
C LEU A 106 8.60 10.44 -19.91
N ALA A 107 7.33 10.83 -20.06
CA ALA A 107 6.30 10.00 -20.69
C ALA A 107 6.64 9.64 -22.15
N ALA A 108 7.06 10.61 -22.97
CA ALA A 108 7.42 10.39 -24.38
C ALA A 108 8.71 9.55 -24.55
N PRO A 109 9.82 9.84 -23.85
CA PRO A 109 11.00 8.97 -23.86
C PRO A 109 10.71 7.54 -23.40
N ALA A 110 9.90 7.38 -22.34
CA ALA A 110 9.52 6.07 -21.84
C ALA A 110 8.69 5.30 -22.88
N ALA A 111 7.70 5.95 -23.50
CA ALA A 111 6.91 5.33 -24.57
C ALA A 111 7.76 4.91 -25.77
N GLY A 112 8.74 5.72 -26.18
CA GLY A 112 9.71 5.36 -27.21
C GLY A 112 10.61 4.19 -26.82
N PHE A 113 11.04 4.13 -25.55
CA PHE A 113 11.87 3.04 -25.04
C PHE A 113 11.13 1.69 -24.95
N TYR A 114 9.86 1.71 -24.51
CA TYR A 114 9.03 0.51 -24.37
C TYR A 114 8.29 0.13 -25.65
N GLY A 115 8.25 1.01 -26.66
CA GLY A 115 7.59 0.75 -27.94
C GLY A 115 6.06 0.83 -27.89
N ASP A 116 5.48 1.49 -26.89
CA ASP A 116 4.03 1.61 -26.73
C ASP A 116 3.60 3.09 -26.57
N PRO A 117 2.98 3.69 -27.60
CA PRO A 117 2.51 5.08 -27.56
C PRO A 117 1.43 5.34 -26.50
N GLN A 118 0.64 4.33 -26.11
CA GLN A 118 -0.42 4.49 -25.12
C GLN A 118 0.16 4.87 -23.75
N LEU A 119 1.40 4.45 -23.48
CA LEU A 119 2.12 4.70 -22.24
C LEU A 119 2.21 6.19 -21.90
N VAL A 120 2.30 7.07 -22.92
CA VAL A 120 2.35 8.52 -22.71
C VAL A 120 1.12 8.99 -21.93
N SER A 121 -0.07 8.62 -22.42
CA SER A 121 -1.35 9.04 -21.84
C SER A 121 -1.55 8.50 -20.43
N VAL A 122 -1.16 7.25 -20.19
CA VAL A 122 -1.22 6.59 -18.89
C VAL A 122 -0.30 7.27 -17.88
N MET A 123 0.96 7.51 -18.26
CA MET A 123 1.94 8.16 -17.39
C MET A 123 1.50 9.58 -17.04
N VAL A 124 1.05 10.37 -18.02
CA VAL A 124 0.58 11.74 -17.76
C VAL A 124 -0.61 11.73 -16.79
N MET A 125 -1.59 10.85 -16.98
CA MET A 125 -2.76 10.79 -16.10
C MET A 125 -2.40 10.37 -14.67
N LEU A 126 -1.51 9.39 -14.51
CA LEU A 126 -1.02 9.01 -13.19
C LEU A 126 -0.17 10.13 -12.56
N GLY A 127 0.63 10.84 -13.36
CA GLY A 127 1.38 12.03 -12.92
C GLY A 127 0.47 13.16 -12.41
N VAL A 128 -0.64 13.43 -13.12
CA VAL A 128 -1.70 14.34 -12.65
C VAL A 128 -2.29 13.85 -11.34
N GLY A 129 -2.58 12.55 -11.22
CA GLY A 129 -3.03 11.96 -9.96
C GLY A 129 -2.07 12.26 -8.81
N ARG A 130 -0.76 12.20 -9.04
CA ARG A 130 0.24 12.50 -8.02
C ARG A 130 0.38 13.98 -7.69
N ALA A 131 0.24 14.84 -8.68
CA ALA A 131 0.11 16.28 -8.46
C ALA A 131 -1.08 16.61 -7.56
N VAL A 132 -2.26 16.02 -7.84
CA VAL A 132 -3.47 16.20 -7.03
C VAL A 132 -3.28 15.65 -5.62
N GLN A 133 -2.64 14.49 -5.48
CA GLN A 133 -2.42 13.85 -4.17
C GLN A 133 -1.64 14.76 -3.21
N GLY A 134 -0.70 15.56 -3.71
CA GLY A 134 0.07 16.50 -2.89
C GLY A 134 -0.80 17.51 -2.14
N PHE A 135 -2.00 17.82 -2.64
CA PHE A 135 -2.93 18.74 -2.00
C PHE A 135 -3.75 18.13 -0.85
N GLU A 136 -3.64 16.82 -0.59
CA GLU A 136 -4.34 16.14 0.50
C GLU A 136 -4.05 16.83 1.85
N ASN A 137 -5.08 17.07 2.64
CA ASN A 137 -4.94 17.80 3.89
C ASN A 137 -4.12 16.99 4.89
N VAL A 138 -2.92 17.47 5.21
CA VAL A 138 -1.99 16.86 6.19
C VAL A 138 -2.63 16.69 7.58
N GLY A 139 -3.69 17.43 7.90
CA GLY A 139 -4.42 17.32 9.15
C GLY A 139 -5.01 15.93 9.40
N VAL A 140 -5.26 15.11 8.38
CA VAL A 140 -5.71 13.72 8.58
C VAL A 140 -4.69 12.85 9.34
N ILE A 141 -3.40 13.23 9.33
CA ILE A 141 -2.33 12.59 10.11
C ILE A 141 -2.57 12.79 11.62
N ALA A 142 -3.20 13.91 12.01
CA ALA A 142 -3.52 14.20 13.39
C ALA A 142 -4.44 13.13 13.99
N PHE A 143 -5.34 12.51 13.21
CA PHE A 143 -6.19 11.42 13.70
C PHE A 143 -5.36 10.25 14.24
N ARG A 144 -4.29 9.88 13.52
CA ARG A 144 -3.40 8.80 13.94
C ARG A 144 -2.53 9.24 15.12
N LYS A 145 -2.07 10.49 15.14
CA LYS A 145 -1.27 11.06 16.22
C LYS A 145 -2.04 11.18 17.54
N GLU A 146 -3.31 11.56 17.48
CA GLU A 146 -4.22 11.73 18.62
C GLU A 146 -4.93 10.42 19.03
N MET A 147 -4.57 9.29 18.39
CA MET A 147 -5.22 7.98 18.59
C MET A 147 -6.74 7.98 18.33
N ALA A 148 -7.24 8.91 17.50
CA ALA A 148 -8.62 8.98 17.04
C ALA A 148 -8.88 8.03 15.85
N PHE A 149 -8.59 6.74 16.08
CA PHE A 149 -8.64 5.70 15.04
C PHE A 149 -10.03 5.48 14.45
N ASP A 150 -11.10 5.84 15.16
CA ASP A 150 -12.47 5.81 14.65
C ASP A 150 -12.68 6.84 13.53
N ARG A 151 -12.05 8.02 13.64
CA ARG A 151 -12.09 9.06 12.61
C ARG A 151 -11.23 8.69 11.41
N GLU A 152 -10.04 8.14 11.66
CA GLU A 152 -9.16 7.63 10.60
C GLU A 152 -9.86 6.50 9.83
N PHE A 153 -10.48 5.56 10.54
CA PHE A 153 -11.26 4.48 9.93
C PHE A 153 -12.39 5.02 9.05
N LYS A 154 -13.19 5.96 9.55
CA LYS A 154 -14.27 6.59 8.77
C LYS A 154 -13.75 7.29 7.54
N TYR A 155 -12.64 8.04 7.65
CA TYR A 155 -12.01 8.72 6.52
C TYR A 155 -11.59 7.72 5.44
N LEU A 156 -10.80 6.71 5.81
CA LEU A 156 -10.25 5.75 4.87
C LEU A 156 -11.34 4.87 4.23
N LEU A 157 -12.31 4.41 5.03
CA LEU A 157 -13.40 3.59 4.54
C LEU A 157 -14.32 4.37 3.59
N THR A 158 -14.66 5.62 3.93
CA THR A 158 -15.50 6.46 3.07
C THR A 158 -14.78 6.78 1.76
N LYS A 159 -13.48 7.10 1.81
CA LYS A 159 -12.64 7.28 0.61
C LYS A 159 -12.65 6.01 -0.24
N ARG A 160 -12.40 4.83 0.34
CA ARG A 160 -12.35 3.56 -0.39
C ARG A 160 -13.70 3.16 -1.00
N PHE A 161 -14.78 3.35 -0.27
CA PHE A 161 -16.13 3.02 -0.73
C PHE A 161 -16.59 3.96 -1.83
N ALA A 162 -16.46 5.27 -1.63
CA ALA A 162 -16.84 6.27 -2.62
C ALA A 162 -16.09 6.07 -3.94
N THR A 163 -14.82 5.69 -3.88
CA THR A 163 -14.01 5.48 -5.07
C THR A 163 -14.35 4.20 -5.80
N THR A 164 -14.35 3.08 -5.08
CA THR A 164 -14.57 1.76 -5.70
C THR A 164 -15.99 1.64 -6.24
N VAL A 165 -16.99 1.99 -5.43
CA VAL A 165 -18.40 1.73 -5.74
C VAL A 165 -19.01 2.81 -6.63
N LEU A 166 -18.70 4.10 -6.39
CA LEU A 166 -19.33 5.18 -7.16
C LEU A 166 -18.61 5.49 -8.47
N VAL A 167 -17.32 5.14 -8.56
CA VAL A 167 -16.49 5.56 -9.70
C VAL A 167 -15.92 4.35 -10.44
N THR A 168 -15.03 3.58 -9.82
CA THR A 168 -14.27 2.53 -10.51
C THR A 168 -15.15 1.45 -11.12
N ILE A 169 -16.10 0.90 -10.36
CA ILE A 169 -16.98 -0.18 -10.86
C ILE A 169 -17.90 0.33 -11.99
N PRO A 170 -18.65 1.44 -11.85
CA PRO A 170 -19.49 1.97 -12.93
C PRO A 170 -18.70 2.29 -14.20
N LEU A 171 -17.53 2.93 -14.08
CA LEU A 171 -16.67 3.23 -15.23
C LEU A 171 -16.13 1.96 -15.89
N ALA A 172 -15.82 0.92 -15.10
CA ALA A 172 -15.37 -0.35 -15.64
C ALA A 172 -16.44 -0.98 -16.55
N PHE A 173 -17.70 -0.95 -16.13
CA PHE A 173 -18.82 -1.47 -16.94
C PHE A 173 -19.12 -0.59 -18.17
N ALA A 174 -18.98 0.74 -18.05
CA ALA A 174 -19.29 1.68 -19.12
C ALA A 174 -18.20 1.73 -20.21
N LEU A 175 -16.93 1.84 -19.81
CA LEU A 175 -15.80 2.03 -20.73
C LEU A 175 -15.17 0.73 -21.22
N ARG A 176 -15.21 -0.34 -20.41
CA ARG A 176 -14.54 -1.64 -20.66
C ARG A 176 -13.10 -1.50 -21.15
N SER A 177 -12.35 -0.55 -20.58
CA SER A 177 -10.99 -0.21 -21.00
C SER A 177 -10.14 0.13 -19.76
N TYR A 178 -8.81 0.07 -19.92
CA TYR A 178 -7.83 0.51 -18.93
C TYR A 178 -8.09 1.94 -18.40
N TRP A 179 -8.74 2.79 -19.20
CA TRP A 179 -9.19 4.12 -18.77
C TRP A 179 -10.12 4.10 -17.55
N ALA A 180 -10.89 3.04 -17.35
CA ALA A 180 -11.72 2.90 -16.15
C ALA A 180 -10.88 2.80 -14.87
N LEU A 181 -9.76 2.07 -14.93
CA LEU A 181 -8.84 1.94 -13.80
C LEU A 181 -8.12 3.26 -13.53
N LEU A 182 -7.68 3.97 -14.57
CA LEU A 182 -7.01 5.27 -14.44
C LEU A 182 -7.96 6.35 -13.91
N ALA A 183 -9.17 6.44 -14.46
CA ALA A 183 -10.19 7.36 -14.00
C ALA A 183 -10.62 7.06 -12.56
N GLY A 184 -10.80 5.78 -12.21
CA GLY A 184 -11.08 5.35 -10.82
C GLY A 184 -9.96 5.74 -9.85
N THR A 185 -8.70 5.57 -10.25
CA THR A 185 -7.54 5.96 -9.45
C THR A 185 -7.48 7.47 -9.26
N LEU A 186 -7.60 8.25 -10.34
CA LEU A 186 -7.56 9.72 -10.29
C LEU A 186 -8.73 10.28 -9.46
N ALA A 187 -9.94 9.80 -9.71
CA ALA A 187 -11.10 10.19 -8.93
C ALA A 187 -10.93 9.85 -7.45
N GLY A 188 -10.26 8.74 -7.14
CA GLY A 188 -9.96 8.41 -5.75
C GLY A 188 -8.94 9.28 -5.06
N THR A 189 -7.98 9.80 -5.81
CA THR A 189 -7.16 10.87 -5.30
C THR A 189 -7.98 12.14 -5.07
N CYS A 190 -8.79 12.57 -6.05
CA CYS A 190 -9.63 13.78 -5.91
C CYS A 190 -10.62 13.69 -4.74
N ILE A 191 -11.30 12.56 -4.59
CA ILE A 191 -12.21 12.27 -3.47
C ILE A 191 -11.45 12.29 -2.15
N GLY A 192 -10.24 11.69 -2.11
CA GLY A 192 -9.37 11.74 -0.94
C GLY A 192 -9.05 13.17 -0.51
N VAL A 193 -8.61 14.00 -1.46
CA VAL A 193 -8.33 15.42 -1.21
C VAL A 193 -9.58 16.12 -0.70
N ALA A 194 -10.71 16.03 -1.41
CA ALA A 194 -11.96 16.69 -1.01
C ALA A 194 -12.42 16.27 0.40
N LEU A 195 -12.42 14.95 0.67
CA LEU A 195 -12.85 14.40 1.95
C LEU A 195 -11.89 14.80 3.09
N SER A 196 -10.59 14.92 2.82
CA SER A 196 -9.61 15.37 3.81
C SER A 196 -9.87 16.81 4.30
N TYR A 197 -10.34 17.71 3.43
CA TYR A 197 -10.73 19.07 3.80
C TYR A 197 -12.12 19.16 4.44
N ALA A 198 -13.03 18.25 4.07
CA ALA A 198 -14.36 18.15 4.66
C ALA A 198 -14.32 17.62 6.10
N LEU A 199 -13.47 16.62 6.38
CA LEU A 199 -13.41 15.97 7.68
C LEU A 199 -12.43 16.61 8.67
N HIS A 200 -11.39 17.29 8.20
CA HIS A 200 -10.42 17.94 9.08
C HIS A 200 -10.47 19.47 8.94
N PRO A 201 -10.60 20.22 10.06
CA PRO A 201 -10.74 21.69 10.03
C PRO A 201 -9.44 22.42 9.68
N PHE A 202 -8.29 21.74 9.76
CA PHE A 202 -7.00 22.34 9.41
C PHE A 202 -7.00 22.87 7.98
N ARG A 203 -6.47 24.08 7.81
CA ARG A 203 -6.29 24.74 6.52
C ARG A 203 -4.80 25.03 6.37
N PRO A 204 -4.08 24.21 5.57
CA PRO A 204 -2.65 24.36 5.37
C PRO A 204 -2.30 25.73 4.80
N ARG A 205 -1.12 26.23 5.15
CA ARG A 205 -0.52 27.43 4.57
C ARG A 205 0.87 27.08 4.04
N PRO A 206 1.29 27.69 2.91
CA PRO A 206 2.66 27.52 2.43
C PRO A 206 3.70 27.91 3.50
N SER A 207 4.57 26.98 3.87
CA SER A 207 5.69 27.21 4.78
C SER A 207 6.80 26.21 4.50
N LEU A 208 8.07 26.62 4.66
CA LEU A 208 9.23 25.72 4.58
C LEU A 208 10.14 25.83 5.81
N ALA A 209 9.66 26.53 6.84
CA ALA A 209 10.48 26.93 7.96
C ALA A 209 10.92 25.76 8.86
N ALA A 210 10.13 24.69 8.94
CA ALA A 210 10.46 23.50 9.72
C ALA A 210 11.20 22.41 8.91
N LEU A 211 11.56 22.67 7.64
CA LEU A 211 12.03 21.63 6.73
C LEU A 211 13.36 21.03 7.20
N GLY A 212 14.32 21.85 7.65
CA GLY A 212 15.62 21.36 8.13
C GLY A 212 15.50 20.42 9.34
N GLN A 213 14.58 20.73 10.27
CA GLN A 213 14.33 19.90 11.45
C GLN A 213 13.73 18.55 11.07
N LEU A 214 12.78 18.53 10.14
CA LEU A 214 12.12 17.31 9.66
C LEU A 214 13.07 16.43 8.83
N MET A 215 13.88 17.04 7.96
CA MET A 215 14.80 16.33 7.06
C MET A 215 15.90 15.55 7.79
N THR A 216 16.34 16.04 8.95
CA THR A 216 17.37 15.38 9.77
C THR A 216 16.92 13.98 10.24
N PHE A 217 15.64 13.83 10.55
CA PHE A 217 15.03 12.55 10.92
C PHE A 217 14.71 11.68 9.71
N SER A 218 14.22 12.31 8.63
CA SER A 218 13.77 11.67 7.41
C SER A 218 14.87 11.01 6.56
N LYS A 219 16.13 11.46 6.65
CA LYS A 219 17.22 10.93 5.82
C LYS A 219 17.47 9.43 6.01
N TRP A 220 17.36 8.93 7.24
CA TRP A 220 17.58 7.51 7.54
C TRP A 220 16.42 6.64 7.07
N LEU A 221 15.19 7.14 7.24
CA LEU A 221 13.97 6.50 6.73
C LEU A 221 14.00 6.38 5.20
N PHE A 222 14.50 7.40 4.51
CA PHE A 222 14.65 7.39 3.06
C PHE A 222 15.54 6.24 2.58
N VAL A 223 16.71 6.03 3.20
CA VAL A 223 17.64 4.95 2.84
C VAL A 223 16.99 3.58 3.01
N THR A 224 16.30 3.35 4.13
CA THR A 224 15.59 2.08 4.37
C THR A 224 14.51 1.82 3.31
N ARG A 225 13.73 2.85 2.95
CA ARG A 225 12.69 2.73 1.90
C ARG A 225 13.27 2.50 0.51
N LEU A 226 14.46 3.04 0.23
CA LEU A 226 15.15 2.84 -1.03
C LEU A 226 15.49 1.35 -1.24
N VAL A 227 16.05 0.71 -0.22
CA VAL A 227 16.39 -0.73 -0.26
C VAL A 227 15.14 -1.59 -0.43
N GLU A 228 14.08 -1.32 0.33
CA GLU A 228 12.81 -2.06 0.25
C GLU A 228 12.13 -1.92 -1.12
N PHE A 229 12.25 -0.74 -1.73
CA PHE A 229 11.72 -0.50 -3.07
C PHE A 229 12.45 -1.32 -4.14
N PHE A 230 13.78 -1.25 -4.19
CA PHE A 230 14.53 -1.98 -5.20
C PHE A 230 14.26 -3.48 -5.09
N TYR A 231 14.18 -3.99 -3.86
CA TYR A 231 13.78 -5.36 -3.60
C TYR A 231 12.38 -5.70 -4.13
N SER A 232 11.39 -4.82 -3.92
CA SER A 232 10.00 -5.09 -4.30
C SER A 232 9.67 -4.86 -5.78
N ARG A 233 10.42 -4.01 -6.49
CA ARG A 233 10.16 -3.62 -7.89
C ARG A 233 11.10 -4.24 -8.91
N MET A 234 12.22 -4.82 -8.50
CA MET A 234 13.17 -5.46 -9.44
C MET A 234 12.48 -6.48 -10.35
N ALA A 235 11.61 -7.33 -9.78
CA ALA A 235 10.90 -8.36 -10.54
C ALA A 235 9.99 -7.76 -11.63
N ASP A 236 9.26 -6.69 -11.32
CA ASP A 236 8.34 -6.04 -12.27
C ASP A 236 9.10 -5.41 -13.44
N LEU A 237 10.23 -4.76 -13.15
CA LEU A 237 11.07 -4.12 -14.16
C LEU A 237 11.73 -5.15 -15.09
N ILE A 238 12.24 -6.25 -14.53
CA ILE A 238 12.88 -7.32 -15.30
C ILE A 238 11.84 -8.01 -16.21
N VAL A 239 10.69 -8.40 -15.66
CA VAL A 239 9.63 -9.07 -16.43
C VAL A 239 9.09 -8.15 -17.52
N GLY A 240 8.83 -6.87 -17.20
CA GLY A 240 8.35 -5.90 -18.18
C GLY A 240 9.31 -5.69 -19.35
N ARG A 241 10.62 -5.63 -19.09
CA ARG A 241 11.63 -5.41 -20.14
C ARG A 241 11.91 -6.64 -20.99
N TRP A 242 11.92 -7.84 -20.40
CA TRP A 242 12.37 -9.07 -21.08
C TRP A 242 11.20 -9.85 -21.69
N ALA A 243 10.05 -9.86 -21.02
CA ALA A 243 8.89 -10.66 -21.42
C ALA A 243 7.72 -9.80 -21.96
N GLY A 244 7.82 -8.47 -21.90
CA GLY A 244 6.82 -7.54 -22.43
C GLY A 244 5.66 -7.25 -21.47
N THR A 245 4.73 -6.40 -21.92
CA THR A 245 3.58 -5.91 -21.13
C THR A 245 2.61 -7.02 -20.76
N ALA A 246 2.23 -7.88 -21.71
CA ALA A 246 1.29 -8.98 -21.46
C ALA A 246 1.80 -9.93 -20.35
N ALA A 247 3.07 -10.32 -20.40
CA ALA A 247 3.69 -11.15 -19.37
C ALA A 247 3.75 -10.44 -18.01
N LEU A 248 4.03 -9.12 -17.99
CA LEU A 248 4.02 -8.34 -16.75
C LEU A 248 2.60 -8.20 -16.16
N GLY A 249 1.58 -8.03 -17.00
CA GLY A 249 0.18 -8.02 -16.58
C GLY A 249 -0.21 -9.36 -15.94
N SER A 250 0.12 -10.46 -16.61
CA SER A 250 -0.03 -11.83 -16.12
C SER A 250 0.69 -12.06 -14.79
N PHE A 251 1.93 -11.62 -14.67
CA PHE A 251 2.72 -11.71 -13.44
C PHE A 251 2.13 -10.90 -12.28
N THR A 252 1.68 -9.67 -12.57
CA THR A 252 1.11 -8.77 -11.57
C THR A 252 -0.19 -9.34 -10.99
N ILE A 253 -1.09 -9.83 -11.85
CA ILE A 253 -2.33 -10.48 -11.43
C ILE A 253 -2.05 -11.78 -10.69
N ALA A 254 -1.15 -12.63 -11.22
CA ALA A 254 -0.77 -13.87 -10.56
C ALA A 254 -0.25 -13.62 -9.13
N ARG A 255 0.59 -12.60 -8.97
CA ARG A 255 1.14 -12.19 -7.67
C ARG A 255 0.08 -11.63 -6.73
N GLU A 256 -0.84 -10.81 -7.23
CA GLU A 256 -1.93 -10.29 -6.39
C GLU A 256 -2.81 -11.42 -5.87
N VAL A 257 -3.20 -12.37 -6.73
CA VAL A 257 -4.01 -13.54 -6.35
C VAL A 257 -3.25 -14.44 -5.38
N ALA A 258 -1.99 -14.78 -5.68
CA ALA A 258 -1.16 -15.67 -4.87
C ALA A 258 -0.90 -15.14 -3.44
N ARG A 259 -0.83 -13.81 -3.28
CA ARG A 259 -0.53 -13.19 -1.99
C ARG A 259 -1.73 -13.07 -1.06
N VAL A 260 -2.98 -13.14 -1.54
CA VAL A 260 -4.16 -12.92 -0.68
C VAL A 260 -4.21 -13.90 0.48
N PRO A 261 -4.18 -15.24 0.29
CA PRO A 261 -4.43 -16.14 1.40
C PRO A 261 -3.26 -16.15 2.40
N THR A 262 -2.04 -16.16 1.88
CA THR A 262 -0.83 -16.31 2.70
C THR A 262 -0.53 -15.05 3.51
N ARG A 263 -0.63 -13.86 2.91
CA ARG A 263 -0.30 -12.59 3.57
C ARG A 263 -1.33 -12.19 4.61
N GLU A 264 -2.62 -12.36 4.33
CA GLU A 264 -3.69 -11.91 5.24
C GLU A 264 -3.77 -12.77 6.50
N LEU A 265 -3.59 -14.09 6.36
CA LEU A 265 -3.49 -15.00 7.50
C LEU A 265 -2.27 -14.67 8.37
N ALA A 266 -1.10 -14.45 7.74
CA ALA A 266 0.13 -14.10 8.44
C ALA A 266 0.00 -12.78 9.21
N ALA A 267 -0.46 -11.72 8.54
CA ALA A 267 -0.60 -10.39 9.14
C ALA A 267 -1.55 -10.41 10.36
N SER A 268 -2.65 -11.15 10.26
CA SER A 268 -3.62 -11.29 11.36
C SER A 268 -3.00 -11.93 12.60
N VAL A 269 -2.23 -13.01 12.42
CA VAL A 269 -1.56 -13.72 13.52
C VAL A 269 -0.41 -12.90 14.08
N HIS A 270 0.45 -12.33 13.24
CA HIS A 270 1.59 -11.52 13.71
C HIS A 270 1.12 -10.34 14.55
N ARG A 271 0.02 -9.70 14.16
CA ARG A 271 -0.56 -8.60 14.94
C ARG A 271 -1.04 -9.03 16.33
N ALA A 272 -1.62 -10.22 16.45
CA ALA A 272 -2.08 -10.75 17.73
C ALA A 272 -0.92 -11.16 18.65
N VAL A 273 0.16 -11.69 18.06
CA VAL A 273 1.27 -12.30 18.80
C VAL A 273 2.37 -11.29 19.15
N PHE A 274 2.58 -10.25 18.34
CA PHE A 274 3.69 -9.31 18.50
C PHE A 274 3.81 -8.68 19.90
N PRO A 275 2.73 -8.19 20.56
CA PRO A 275 2.82 -7.68 21.93
C PRO A 275 3.27 -8.75 22.95
N GLY A 276 2.93 -10.02 22.70
CA GLY A 276 3.39 -11.15 23.49
C GLY A 276 4.90 -11.37 23.35
N TYR A 277 5.45 -11.25 22.13
CA TYR A 277 6.90 -11.34 21.92
C TYR A 277 7.66 -10.22 22.62
N VAL A 278 7.15 -8.99 22.60
CA VAL A 278 7.80 -7.85 23.29
C VAL A 278 7.85 -8.09 24.80
N LYS A 279 6.77 -8.58 25.42
CA LYS A 279 6.74 -8.90 26.86
C LYS A 279 7.66 -10.06 27.26
N LEU A 280 7.93 -10.97 26.33
CA LEU A 280 8.78 -12.13 26.52
C LEU A 280 10.21 -11.90 26.03
N ALA A 281 10.56 -10.69 25.57
CA ALA A 281 11.85 -10.41 24.95
C ALA A 281 13.04 -10.73 25.88
N ASP A 282 12.86 -10.53 27.19
CA ASP A 282 13.87 -10.79 28.22
C ASP A 282 14.04 -12.28 28.54
N ASP A 283 12.98 -13.10 28.42
CA ASP A 283 13.03 -14.55 28.62
C ASP A 283 13.16 -15.30 27.29
N ARG A 284 14.42 -15.52 26.88
CA ARG A 284 14.76 -16.19 25.62
C ARG A 284 14.19 -17.60 25.48
N ALA A 285 14.11 -18.36 26.58
CA ALA A 285 13.63 -19.74 26.54
C ALA A 285 12.11 -19.77 26.30
N LEU A 286 11.38 -18.93 27.03
CA LEU A 286 9.93 -18.82 26.85
C LEU A 286 9.58 -18.20 25.49
N LEU A 287 10.32 -17.17 25.05
CA LEU A 287 10.16 -16.57 23.73
C LEU A 287 10.36 -17.58 22.60
N ARG A 288 11.42 -18.41 22.65
CA ARG A 288 11.67 -19.45 21.66
C ARG A 288 10.51 -20.45 21.59
N ARG A 289 10.00 -20.88 22.75
CA ARG A 289 8.87 -21.83 22.82
C ARG A 289 7.59 -21.24 22.19
N GLN A 290 7.28 -19.97 22.49
CA GLN A 290 6.13 -19.29 21.91
C GLN A 290 6.31 -18.99 20.42
N TYR A 291 7.52 -18.63 20.00
CA TYR A 291 7.87 -18.47 18.59
C TYR A 291 7.61 -19.74 17.78
N LEU A 292 8.13 -20.88 18.25
CA LEU A 292 7.92 -22.17 17.58
C LEU A 292 6.43 -22.54 17.54
N LYS A 293 5.70 -22.35 18.65
CA LYS A 293 4.26 -22.63 18.70
C LYS A 293 3.47 -21.81 17.68
N VAL A 294 3.73 -20.51 17.61
CA VAL A 294 3.05 -19.61 16.66
C VAL A 294 3.44 -19.94 15.22
N THR A 295 4.71 -20.23 14.97
CA THR A 295 5.19 -20.64 13.65
C THR A 295 4.51 -21.94 13.20
N SER A 296 4.34 -22.93 14.10
CA SER A 296 3.63 -24.16 13.79
C SER A 296 2.14 -23.92 13.48
N ILE A 297 1.46 -23.04 14.20
CA ILE A 297 0.06 -22.66 13.91
C ILE A 297 -0.03 -21.94 12.57
N LEU A 298 0.89 -21.03 12.29
CA LEU A 298 0.99 -20.33 11.00
C LEU A 298 1.18 -21.32 9.85
N LEU A 299 2.12 -22.25 9.98
CA LEU A 299 2.35 -23.30 8.98
C LEU A 299 1.13 -24.17 8.76
N LEU A 300 0.42 -24.55 9.84
CA LEU A 300 -0.81 -25.32 9.75
C LEU A 300 -1.90 -24.62 8.93
N LEU A 301 -1.94 -23.28 8.92
CA LEU A 301 -2.91 -22.50 8.16
C LEU A 301 -2.43 -22.16 6.74
N ILE A 302 -1.16 -21.80 6.61
CA ILE A 302 -0.61 -21.22 5.37
C ILE A 302 -0.21 -22.31 4.37
N LEU A 303 0.26 -23.48 4.84
CA LEU A 303 0.55 -24.61 3.96
C LEU A 303 -0.71 -25.06 3.19
N PRO A 304 -1.85 -25.41 3.84
CA PRO A 304 -3.03 -25.82 3.09
C PRO A 304 -3.60 -24.69 2.24
N ALA A 305 -3.51 -23.42 2.69
CA ALA A 305 -3.97 -22.29 1.89
C ALA A 305 -3.12 -22.08 0.62
N GLY A 306 -1.80 -22.11 0.73
CA GLY A 306 -0.88 -21.92 -0.39
C GLY A 306 -0.84 -23.12 -1.34
N ILE A 307 -0.78 -24.34 -0.80
CA ILE A 307 -0.83 -25.58 -1.60
C ILE A 307 -2.20 -25.72 -2.25
N GLY A 308 -3.29 -25.47 -1.50
CA GLY A 308 -4.64 -25.49 -2.04
C GLY A 308 -4.83 -24.49 -3.18
N LEU A 309 -4.33 -23.25 -3.02
CA LEU A 309 -4.35 -22.25 -4.10
C LEU A 309 -3.52 -22.69 -5.31
N SER A 310 -2.35 -23.31 -5.10
CA SER A 310 -1.53 -23.84 -6.18
C SER A 310 -2.24 -24.97 -6.94
N LEU A 311 -2.77 -25.97 -6.22
CA LEU A 311 -3.46 -27.11 -6.83
C LEU A 311 -4.74 -26.69 -7.57
N LEU A 312 -5.46 -25.71 -7.03
CA LEU A 312 -6.71 -25.19 -7.59
C LEU A 312 -6.49 -23.94 -8.47
N ALA A 313 -5.25 -23.63 -8.85
CA ALA A 313 -4.96 -22.40 -9.59
C ALA A 313 -5.74 -22.31 -10.91
N GLU A 314 -5.80 -23.39 -11.69
CA GLU A 314 -6.54 -23.42 -12.96
C GLU A 314 -8.04 -23.13 -12.79
N PRO A 315 -8.81 -23.90 -11.99
CA PRO A 315 -10.23 -23.62 -11.81
C PRO A 315 -10.47 -22.25 -11.18
N ILE A 316 -9.63 -21.80 -10.24
CA ILE A 316 -9.76 -20.47 -9.63
C ILE A 316 -9.56 -19.37 -10.69
N VAL A 317 -8.57 -19.49 -11.56
CA VAL A 317 -8.33 -18.52 -12.65
C VAL A 317 -9.50 -18.51 -13.62
N LEU A 318 -9.96 -19.67 -14.08
CA LEU A 318 -11.06 -19.76 -15.05
C LEU A 318 -12.37 -19.23 -14.47
N ILE A 319 -12.64 -19.50 -13.18
CA ILE A 319 -13.86 -19.04 -12.50
C ILE A 319 -13.76 -17.57 -12.10
N LEU A 320 -12.64 -17.07 -11.61
CA LEU A 320 -12.57 -15.68 -11.13
C LEU A 320 -12.20 -14.72 -12.26
N LEU A 321 -11.11 -14.99 -12.97
CA LEU A 321 -10.50 -14.07 -13.94
C LEU A 321 -11.00 -14.33 -15.39
N GLY A 322 -11.26 -15.60 -15.73
CA GLY A 322 -11.72 -16.04 -17.05
C GLY A 322 -10.62 -16.64 -17.92
N ALA A 323 -11.00 -17.20 -19.07
CA ALA A 323 -10.12 -17.99 -19.95
C ALA A 323 -8.90 -17.22 -20.49
N LYS A 324 -9.02 -15.90 -20.70
CA LYS A 324 -7.92 -15.02 -21.14
C LYS A 324 -6.74 -14.96 -20.17
N TRP A 325 -6.94 -15.38 -18.92
CA TRP A 325 -5.89 -15.40 -17.91
C TRP A 325 -5.26 -16.78 -17.73
N LYS A 326 -5.56 -17.76 -18.59
CA LYS A 326 -5.05 -19.13 -18.45
C LYS A 326 -3.51 -19.21 -18.34
N GLU A 327 -2.80 -18.32 -19.02
CA GLU A 327 -1.33 -18.23 -18.95
C GLU A 327 -0.81 -17.82 -17.56
N THR A 328 -1.67 -17.27 -16.68
CA THR A 328 -1.29 -16.94 -15.30
C THR A 328 -1.29 -18.13 -14.36
N VAL A 329 -1.88 -19.26 -14.75
CA VAL A 329 -2.02 -20.45 -13.89
C VAL A 329 -0.67 -20.95 -13.37
N PRO A 330 0.36 -21.18 -14.22
CA PRO A 330 1.66 -21.64 -13.73
C PRO A 330 2.34 -20.63 -12.80
N LEU A 331 2.12 -19.32 -13.05
CA LEU A 331 2.66 -18.26 -12.20
C LEU A 331 2.00 -18.27 -10.82
N ILE A 332 0.68 -18.44 -10.74
CA ILE A 332 -0.04 -18.55 -9.47
C ILE A 332 0.44 -19.78 -8.68
N GLN A 333 0.64 -20.92 -9.36
CA GLN A 333 1.17 -22.14 -8.74
C GLN A 333 2.52 -21.89 -8.05
N ILE A 334 3.49 -21.34 -8.80
CA ILE A 334 4.83 -21.06 -8.29
C ILE A 334 4.80 -19.99 -7.20
N LEU A 335 4.07 -18.90 -7.41
CA LEU A 335 4.02 -17.77 -6.48
C LEU A 335 3.27 -18.11 -5.19
N SER A 336 2.29 -19.01 -5.24
CA SER A 336 1.58 -19.47 -4.03
C SER A 336 2.51 -20.24 -3.10
N ILE A 337 3.40 -21.07 -3.66
CA ILE A 337 4.43 -21.78 -2.92
C ILE A 337 5.48 -20.80 -2.39
N ASN A 338 5.91 -19.84 -3.21
CA ASN A 338 6.81 -18.77 -2.76
C ASN A 338 6.22 -17.96 -1.59
N GLY A 339 4.90 -17.71 -1.61
CA GLY A 339 4.19 -17.02 -0.53
C GLY A 339 4.32 -17.71 0.82
N ILE A 340 4.34 -19.05 0.85
CA ILE A 340 4.56 -19.84 2.07
C ILE A 340 5.95 -19.53 2.65
N LEU A 341 6.98 -19.56 1.80
CA LEU A 341 8.37 -19.26 2.20
C LEU A 341 8.51 -17.81 2.69
N ALA A 342 7.86 -16.86 2.01
CA ALA A 342 7.87 -15.46 2.39
C ALA A 342 7.28 -15.25 3.81
N VAL A 343 6.20 -15.96 4.17
CA VAL A 343 5.63 -15.84 5.52
C VAL A 343 6.57 -16.43 6.57
N LEU A 344 7.23 -17.55 6.29
CA LEU A 344 8.21 -18.13 7.21
C LEU A 344 9.31 -17.12 7.55
N LEU A 345 9.86 -16.45 6.52
CA LEU A 345 10.87 -15.40 6.69
C LEU A 345 10.32 -14.20 7.49
N SER A 346 9.07 -13.79 7.25
CA SER A 346 8.47 -12.67 7.98
C SER A 346 8.31 -12.95 9.48
N THR A 347 8.14 -14.21 9.89
CA THR A 347 7.99 -14.55 11.32
C THR A 347 9.30 -14.31 12.10
N VAL A 348 10.45 -14.51 11.44
CA VAL A 348 11.77 -14.18 12.01
C VAL A 348 11.90 -12.67 12.22
N HIS A 349 11.45 -11.87 11.25
CA HIS A 349 11.48 -10.41 11.31
C HIS A 349 10.75 -9.86 12.56
N TYR A 350 9.56 -10.39 12.89
CA TYR A 350 8.80 -9.94 14.07
C TYR A 350 9.47 -10.25 15.41
N VAL A 351 10.21 -11.36 15.51
CA VAL A 351 10.98 -11.69 16.72
C VAL A 351 12.21 -10.78 16.85
N ASN A 352 12.92 -10.52 15.74
CA ASN A 352 14.06 -9.60 15.75
C ASN A 352 13.65 -8.19 16.17
N LEU A 353 12.48 -7.72 15.69
CA LEU A 353 11.89 -6.46 16.13
C LEU A 353 11.57 -6.46 17.63
N ALA A 354 10.95 -7.53 18.15
CA ALA A 354 10.57 -7.61 19.56
C ALA A 354 11.79 -7.58 20.51
N VAL A 355 12.93 -8.09 20.06
CA VAL A 355 14.20 -8.12 20.81
C VAL A 355 15.01 -6.82 20.67
N GLY A 356 14.57 -5.88 19.82
CA GLY A 356 15.29 -4.64 19.56
C GLY A 356 16.46 -4.77 18.59
N MET A 357 16.56 -5.89 17.85
CA MET A 357 17.55 -6.09 16.78
C MET A 357 17.07 -5.51 15.45
N SER A 358 16.65 -4.24 15.45
CA SER A 358 16.13 -3.54 14.26
C SER A 358 17.16 -3.30 13.15
N ARG A 359 18.43 -3.61 13.39
CA ARG A 359 19.53 -3.52 12.40
C ARG A 359 19.84 -4.86 11.71
N ALA A 360 19.36 -5.98 12.26
CA ALA A 360 19.52 -7.33 11.70
C ALA A 360 18.26 -7.81 10.94
N THR A 361 17.25 -6.96 10.88
CA THR A 361 16.05 -7.05 10.04
C THR A 361 16.24 -6.28 8.77
#